data_AF-I3W449-F1
#
_entry.id   AF-I3W449-F1
#
_cell.length_a   1.000
_cell.length_b   1.000
_cell.length_c   1.000
_cell.angle_alpha   90.00
_cell.angle_beta   90.00
_cell.angle_gamma   90.00
#
_symmetry.space_group_name_H-M   'P 1'
#
loop_
_entity.id
_entity.type
_entity.pdbx_description
1 polymer ?
#
loop_
_entity_poly.entity_id
_entity_poly.type
_entity_poly.pdbx_seq_one_letter_code
_entity_poly.pdbx_strand_id
1 'polypeptide(L)'
;MAGAIRTCKIRGITFISGLIWESPVDNVLFRENRNHARKENAYYVTRKLGKQLTQLGLVSAEEKNDASVGMCSLAGTLCNIVNVPTWIGAFIVNHQEMALVVVRHGEILAGMDCISSQEVIYDKFMHTIDMVRDAGDDFDKTYCPAVWDIPDSEELSLTSVVTGKEFKKNKSLLRSFSGFDFLKKEKKAF
;
A
#
# COMPACT_ATOMS: atom_id res chain seq x y z
N MET A 1 -7.60 -13.29 -5.97
CA MET A 1 -8.03 -13.02 -4.57
C MET A 1 -7.12 -11.93 -4.04
N ALA A 2 -7.66 -10.88 -3.43
CA ALA A 2 -6.83 -9.97 -2.63
C ALA A 2 -6.17 -10.78 -1.52
N GLY A 3 -4.90 -10.49 -1.19
CA GLY A 3 -4.23 -11.14 -0.07
C GLY A 3 -4.90 -10.74 1.23
N ALA A 4 -5.04 -11.66 2.17
CA ALA A 4 -5.57 -11.35 3.51
C ALA A 4 -4.75 -10.22 4.16
N ILE A 5 -5.42 -9.33 4.88
CA ILE A 5 -4.76 -8.26 5.62
C ILE A 5 -3.67 -8.82 6.54
N ARG A 6 -2.49 -8.19 6.49
CA ARG A 6 -1.36 -8.49 7.35
C ARG A 6 -0.81 -7.22 7.97
N THR A 7 -0.38 -7.32 9.21
CA THR A 7 0.31 -6.22 9.90
C THR A 7 1.73 -6.63 10.27
N CYS A 8 2.64 -5.66 10.27
CA CYS A 8 3.99 -5.85 10.76
C CYS A 8 4.46 -4.62 11.52
N LYS A 9 5.47 -4.78 12.39
CA LYS A 9 5.98 -3.69 13.22
C LYS A 9 7.43 -3.41 12.89
N ILE A 10 7.72 -2.19 12.47
CA ILE A 10 9.05 -1.75 12.05
C ILE A 10 9.42 -0.51 12.84
N ARG A 11 10.43 -0.62 13.71
CA ARG A 11 10.88 0.47 14.59
C ARG A 11 9.74 1.16 15.35
N GLY A 12 8.79 0.38 15.85
CA GLY A 12 7.65 0.88 16.63
C GLY A 12 6.44 1.30 15.81
N ILE A 13 6.56 1.41 14.48
CA ILE A 13 5.46 1.74 13.58
C ILE A 13 4.74 0.46 13.15
N THR A 14 3.42 0.42 13.32
CA THR A 14 2.57 -0.65 12.80
C THR A 14 2.21 -0.35 11.34
N PHE A 15 2.70 -1.18 10.44
CA PHE A 15 2.32 -1.19 9.04
C PHE A 15 1.20 -2.19 8.77
N ILE A 16 0.42 -1.92 7.73
CA ILE A 16 -0.60 -2.79 7.19
C ILE A 16 -0.38 -2.96 5.68
N SER A 17 -0.58 -4.19 5.21
CA SER A 17 -0.52 -4.63 3.81
C SER A 17 -1.70 -5.57 3.53
N GLY A 18 -1.97 -5.90 2.27
CA GLY A 18 -3.16 -6.64 1.87
C GLY A 18 -4.36 -5.74 1.56
N LEU A 19 -4.16 -4.43 1.35
CA LEU A 19 -5.27 -3.55 1.05
C LEU A 19 -5.88 -3.88 -0.32
N ILE A 20 -7.20 -3.73 -0.44
CA ILE A 20 -7.90 -3.79 -1.71
C ILE A 20 -7.65 -2.46 -2.43
N TRP A 21 -6.73 -2.46 -3.38
CA TRP A 21 -6.44 -1.30 -4.22
C TRP A 21 -7.40 -1.25 -5.40
N GLU A 22 -8.20 -0.18 -5.45
CA GLU A 22 -9.09 0.12 -6.57
C GLU A 22 -8.34 0.87 -7.67
N SER A 23 -8.88 0.87 -8.89
CA SER A 23 -8.34 1.70 -9.96
C SER A 23 -8.44 3.20 -9.61
N PRO A 24 -7.44 4.01 -10.02
CA PRO A 24 -7.47 5.45 -9.82
C PRO A 24 -8.69 6.08 -10.48
N VAL A 25 -9.34 6.98 -9.76
CA VAL A 25 -10.47 7.76 -10.27
C VAL A 25 -10.14 9.23 -10.33
N ASP A 26 -10.78 9.93 -11.26
CA ASP A 26 -10.72 11.39 -11.30
C ASP A 26 -11.21 12.00 -9.98
N ASN A 27 -10.54 13.05 -9.52
CA ASN A 27 -10.88 13.78 -8.31
C ASN A 27 -12.33 14.29 -8.29
N VAL A 28 -12.94 14.56 -9.44
CA VAL A 28 -14.36 14.92 -9.58
C VAL A 28 -15.26 13.76 -9.16
N LEU A 29 -14.89 12.52 -9.52
CA LEU A 29 -15.65 11.30 -9.22
C LEU A 29 -15.26 10.69 -7.86
N PHE A 30 -14.13 11.09 -7.30
CA PHE A 30 -13.57 10.52 -6.07
C PHE A 30 -14.56 10.53 -4.90
N ARG A 31 -15.34 11.61 -4.74
CA ARG A 31 -16.31 11.69 -3.63
C ARG A 31 -17.39 10.62 -3.73
N GLU A 32 -17.90 10.38 -4.93
CA GLU A 32 -18.91 9.36 -5.18
C GLU A 32 -18.33 7.96 -4.97
N ASN A 33 -17.15 7.69 -5.54
CA ASN A 33 -16.49 6.41 -5.38
C ASN A 33 -16.20 6.11 -3.89
N ARG A 34 -15.67 7.09 -3.15
CA ARG A 34 -15.47 6.95 -1.70
C ARG A 34 -16.78 6.65 -0.94
N ASN A 35 -17.90 7.25 -1.33
CA ASN A 35 -19.20 6.98 -0.70
C ASN A 35 -19.71 5.57 -1.02
N HIS A 36 -19.42 5.07 -2.22
CA HIS A 36 -19.73 3.70 -2.60
C HIS A 36 -18.90 2.71 -1.77
N ALA A 37 -17.58 2.90 -1.74
CA ALA A 37 -16.64 2.07 -0.98
C ALA A 37 -17.00 1.97 0.51
N ARG A 38 -17.53 3.04 1.12
CA ARG A 38 -17.96 3.06 2.53
C ARG A 38 -18.97 1.96 2.88
N LYS A 39 -19.76 1.46 1.93
CA LYS A 39 -20.83 0.49 2.21
C LYS A 39 -20.29 -0.88 2.65
N GLU A 40 -19.14 -1.28 2.11
CA GLU A 40 -18.58 -2.63 2.27
C GLU A 40 -17.20 -2.62 2.96
N ASN A 41 -16.67 -1.43 3.25
CA ASN A 41 -15.31 -1.27 3.76
C ASN A 41 -15.28 -0.49 5.07
N ALA A 42 -14.40 -0.91 5.97
CA ALA A 42 -14.24 -0.29 7.29
C ALA A 42 -13.31 0.93 7.26
N TYR A 43 -12.18 0.79 6.55
CA TYR A 43 -11.13 1.80 6.51
C TYR A 43 -10.64 2.01 5.08
N TYR A 44 -10.00 3.17 4.86
CA TYR A 44 -9.40 3.49 3.59
C TYR A 44 -8.12 4.29 3.76
N VAL A 45 -7.30 4.26 2.71
CA VAL A 45 -6.19 5.17 2.48
C VAL A 45 -6.36 5.79 1.09
N THR A 46 -5.91 7.03 0.95
CA THR A 46 -5.95 7.75 -0.34
C THR A 46 -4.54 7.97 -0.83
N ARG A 47 -4.32 7.73 -2.11
CA ARG A 47 -3.05 8.02 -2.79
C ARG A 47 -3.32 8.89 -4.01
N LYS A 48 -2.64 10.03 -4.11
CA LYS A 48 -2.75 10.89 -5.29
C LYS A 48 -1.83 10.40 -6.40
N LEU A 49 -2.35 10.31 -7.62
CA LEU A 49 -1.61 10.01 -8.83
C LEU A 49 -1.59 11.27 -9.68
N GLY A 50 -0.50 12.02 -9.57
CA GLY A 50 -0.41 13.36 -10.17
C GLY A 50 -1.46 14.32 -9.61
N LYS A 51 -2.00 15.19 -10.48
CA LYS A 51 -2.92 16.27 -10.07
C LYS A 51 -4.40 15.88 -10.10
N GLN A 52 -4.78 14.91 -10.93
CA GLN A 52 -6.18 14.66 -11.29
C GLN A 52 -6.72 13.32 -10.80
N LEU A 53 -5.84 12.34 -10.56
CA LEU A 53 -6.26 10.99 -10.19
C LEU A 53 -5.98 10.72 -8.71
N THR A 54 -6.89 9.98 -8.09
CA THR A 54 -6.73 9.47 -6.72
C THR A 54 -7.09 8.00 -6.69
N GLN A 55 -6.23 7.19 -6.09
CA GLN A 55 -6.44 5.78 -5.84
C GLN A 55 -6.87 5.54 -4.40
N LEU A 56 -7.77 4.59 -4.20
CA LEU A 56 -8.21 4.10 -2.89
C LEU A 56 -7.54 2.75 -2.60
N GLY A 57 -7.01 2.63 -1.39
CA GLY A 57 -6.69 1.34 -0.77
C GLY A 57 -7.68 1.10 0.36
N LEU A 58 -8.34 -0.05 0.37
CA LEU A 58 -9.47 -0.33 1.24
C LEU A 58 -9.18 -1.50 2.18
N VAL A 59 -9.80 -1.46 3.36
CA VAL A 59 -9.93 -2.59 4.27
C VAL A 59 -11.39 -2.99 4.30
N SER A 60 -11.67 -4.25 3.98
CA SER A 60 -13.03 -4.80 3.98
C SER A 60 -13.67 -4.70 5.37
N ALA A 61 -15.00 -4.72 5.44
CA ALA A 61 -15.71 -4.75 6.72
C ALA A 61 -15.42 -6.04 7.51
N GLU A 62 -15.12 -7.14 6.81
CA GLU A 62 -14.81 -8.45 7.40
C GLU A 62 -13.45 -8.43 8.13
N GLU A 63 -12.46 -7.73 7.58
CA GLU A 63 -11.10 -7.62 8.13
C GLU A 63 -10.94 -6.43 9.09
N LYS A 64 -12.05 -5.81 9.50
CA LYS A 64 -12.03 -4.63 10.37
C LYS A 64 -11.26 -4.86 11.68
N ASN A 65 -11.34 -6.06 12.25
CA ASN A 65 -10.70 -6.37 13.54
C ASN A 65 -9.17 -6.50 13.44
N ASP A 66 -8.65 -6.70 12.23
CA ASP A 66 -7.21 -6.84 11.97
C ASP A 66 -6.55 -5.49 11.59
N ALA A 67 -7.35 -4.42 11.55
CA ALA A 67 -6.92 -3.09 11.14
C ALA A 67 -7.39 -2.01 12.12
N SER A 68 -6.67 -0.90 12.18
CA SER A 68 -7.11 0.27 12.94
C SER A 68 -6.75 1.57 12.24
N VAL A 69 -7.55 2.61 12.51
CA VAL A 69 -7.23 3.98 12.09
C VAL A 69 -5.84 4.35 12.60
N GLY A 70 -5.04 4.98 11.75
CA GLY A 70 -3.68 5.40 12.07
C GLY A 70 -2.59 4.34 11.83
N MET A 71 -2.93 3.09 11.50
CA MET A 71 -1.95 2.16 10.93
C MET A 71 -1.40 2.69 9.60
N CYS A 72 -0.13 2.40 9.33
CA CYS A 72 0.56 2.91 8.16
C CYS A 72 0.40 1.92 6.98
N SER A 73 -0.25 2.35 5.88
CA SER A 73 -0.28 1.53 4.66
C SER A 73 1.15 1.39 4.14
N LEU A 74 1.64 0.15 4.02
CA LEU A 74 2.99 -0.14 3.56
C LEU A 74 3.17 0.31 2.10
N ALA A 75 2.35 -0.23 1.18
CA ALA A 75 2.40 0.14 -0.23
C ALA A 75 2.17 1.63 -0.47
N GLY A 76 1.17 2.23 0.21
CA GLY A 76 0.89 3.67 0.09
C GLY A 76 2.06 4.54 0.56
N THR A 77 2.77 4.13 1.62
CA THR A 77 3.94 4.87 2.13
C THR A 77 5.15 4.71 1.23
N LEU A 78 5.45 3.48 0.78
CA LEU A 78 6.56 3.21 -0.12
C LEU A 78 6.39 3.96 -1.45
N CYS A 79 5.17 4.00 -2.00
CA CYS A 79 4.86 4.78 -3.18
C CYS A 79 5.23 6.27 -3.06
N ASN A 80 4.91 6.89 -1.92
CA ASN A 80 5.19 8.30 -1.71
C ASN A 80 6.69 8.57 -1.54
N ILE A 81 7.47 7.56 -1.13
CA ILE A 81 8.93 7.68 -0.89
C ILE A 81 9.73 7.38 -2.16
N VAL A 82 9.40 6.28 -2.85
CA VAL A 82 10.08 5.88 -4.10
C VAL A 82 9.76 6.88 -5.21
N ASN A 83 8.52 7.36 -5.30
CA ASN A 83 8.06 8.37 -6.26
C ASN A 83 8.50 8.12 -7.73
N VAL A 84 8.52 6.86 -8.13
CA VAL A 84 8.68 6.39 -9.52
C VAL A 84 7.33 5.81 -9.98
N PRO A 85 6.89 6.04 -11.24
CA PRO A 85 5.59 5.53 -11.70
C PRO A 85 5.53 4.01 -11.83
N THR A 86 6.59 3.36 -12.31
CA THR A 86 6.56 1.93 -12.61
C THR A 86 7.70 1.24 -11.88
N TRP A 87 7.40 0.49 -10.82
CA TRP A 87 8.40 -0.23 -10.03
C TRP A 87 7.82 -1.45 -9.33
N ILE A 88 8.69 -2.41 -9.03
CA ILE A 88 8.37 -3.58 -8.23
C ILE A 88 9.32 -3.66 -7.02
N GLY A 89 8.82 -4.12 -5.88
CA GLY A 89 9.62 -4.22 -4.67
C GLY A 89 9.26 -5.44 -3.82
N ALA A 90 10.27 -6.22 -3.46
CA ALA A 90 10.23 -7.25 -2.43
C ALA A 90 11.07 -6.81 -1.22
N PHE A 91 10.44 -6.74 -0.04
CA PHE A 91 11.04 -6.14 1.14
C PHE A 91 11.03 -7.10 2.32
N ILE A 92 12.18 -7.27 2.97
CA ILE A 92 12.28 -8.10 4.18
C ILE A 92 11.47 -7.46 5.31
N VAL A 93 10.50 -8.21 5.84
CA VAL A 93 9.70 -7.80 7.00
C VAL A 93 10.30 -8.36 8.28
N ASN A 94 10.64 -9.65 8.27
CA ASN A 94 11.35 -10.36 9.34
C ASN A 94 12.09 -11.57 8.76
N HIS A 95 12.60 -12.46 9.61
CA HIS A 95 13.38 -13.63 9.17
C HIS A 95 12.60 -14.64 8.33
N GLN A 96 11.26 -14.61 8.33
CA GLN A 96 10.42 -15.58 7.63
C GLN A 96 9.50 -14.94 6.59
N GLU A 97 9.22 -13.65 6.73
CA GLU A 97 8.23 -12.95 5.90
C GLU A 97 8.85 -11.82 5.09
N MET A 98 8.28 -11.62 3.91
CA MET A 98 8.56 -10.50 3.02
C MET A 98 7.26 -9.81 2.61
N ALA A 99 7.38 -8.55 2.24
CA ALA A 99 6.33 -7.77 1.62
C ALA A 99 6.59 -7.66 0.12
N LEU A 100 5.53 -7.68 -0.69
CA LEU A 100 5.56 -7.37 -2.11
C LEU A 100 4.71 -6.11 -2.36
N VAL A 101 5.27 -5.17 -3.12
CA VAL A 101 4.55 -4.03 -3.67
C VAL A 101 4.86 -3.92 -5.16
N VAL A 102 3.84 -3.90 -6.01
CA VAL A 102 3.98 -3.66 -7.46
C VAL A 102 3.21 -2.41 -7.86
N VAL A 103 3.87 -1.51 -8.57
CA VAL A 103 3.31 -0.24 -9.03
C VAL A 103 3.54 -0.13 -10.54
N ARG A 104 2.50 0.23 -11.28
CA ARG A 104 2.55 0.48 -12.73
C ARG A 104 1.88 1.81 -13.04
N HIS A 105 2.53 2.68 -13.80
CA HIS A 105 1.98 3.99 -14.18
C HIS A 105 1.47 4.82 -12.98
N GLY A 106 2.09 4.63 -11.82
CA GLY A 106 1.76 5.27 -10.55
C GLY A 106 0.65 4.58 -9.76
N GLU A 107 0.01 3.53 -10.27
CA GLU A 107 -1.04 2.76 -9.60
C GLU A 107 -0.45 1.57 -8.84
N ILE A 108 -0.87 1.36 -7.58
CA ILE A 108 -0.57 0.10 -6.88
C ILE A 108 -1.51 -0.97 -7.45
N LEU A 109 -0.96 -2.04 -8.02
CA LEU A 109 -1.75 -3.07 -8.67
C LEU A 109 -2.57 -3.88 -7.66
N ALA A 110 -3.79 -4.24 -8.05
CA ALA A 110 -4.67 -5.08 -7.25
C ALA A 110 -4.00 -6.42 -6.89
N GLY A 111 -4.07 -6.81 -5.62
CA GLY A 111 -3.46 -8.04 -5.12
C GLY A 111 -1.92 -8.00 -5.07
N MET A 112 -1.28 -6.87 -5.40
CA MET A 112 0.16 -6.68 -5.37
C MET A 112 0.62 -5.78 -4.22
N ASP A 113 -0.15 -5.75 -3.14
CA ASP A 113 0.24 -5.24 -1.82
C ASP A 113 0.01 -6.39 -0.85
N CYS A 114 1.03 -7.17 -0.53
CA CYS A 114 0.88 -8.32 0.37
C CYS A 114 2.13 -8.61 1.21
N ILE A 115 1.94 -9.32 2.32
CA ILE A 115 3.00 -9.91 3.14
C ILE A 115 2.78 -11.43 3.19
N SER A 116 3.83 -12.20 2.93
CA SER A 116 3.80 -13.66 2.98
C SER A 116 5.20 -14.24 3.27
N SER A 117 5.33 -15.57 3.24
CA SER A 117 6.62 -16.25 3.33
C SER A 117 7.57 -15.81 2.22
N GLN A 118 8.88 -15.89 2.49
CA GLN A 118 9.91 -15.49 1.51
C GLN A 118 9.75 -16.20 0.16
N GLU A 119 9.49 -17.51 0.19
CA GLU A 119 9.28 -18.35 -1.01
C GLU A 119 8.09 -17.85 -1.85
N VAL A 120 6.93 -17.65 -1.23
CA VAL A 120 5.73 -17.17 -1.93
C VAL A 120 5.94 -15.78 -2.54
N ILE A 121 6.65 -14.90 -1.83
CA ILE A 121 6.94 -13.55 -2.33
C ILE A 121 7.95 -13.60 -3.48
N TYR A 122 8.98 -14.44 -3.39
CA TYR A 122 9.95 -14.64 -4.46
C TYR A 122 9.26 -15.13 -5.74
N ASP A 123 8.46 -16.20 -5.64
CA ASP A 123 7.76 -16.77 -6.80
C ASP A 123 6.85 -15.73 -7.46
N LYS A 124 6.09 -15.00 -6.64
CA LYS A 124 5.18 -13.96 -7.13
C LYS A 124 5.92 -12.78 -7.75
N PHE A 125 7.06 -12.40 -7.19
CA PHE A 125 7.91 -11.34 -7.70
C PHE A 125 8.49 -11.72 -9.07
N MET A 126 9.11 -12.90 -9.19
CA MET A 126 9.69 -13.39 -10.44
C MET A 126 8.63 -13.57 -11.52
N HIS A 127 7.51 -14.21 -11.18
CA HIS A 127 6.39 -14.37 -12.11
C HIS A 127 5.86 -13.02 -12.63
N THR A 128 5.81 -12.00 -11.77
CA THR A 128 5.37 -10.66 -12.17
C THR A 128 6.37 -10.00 -13.12
N ILE A 129 7.67 -10.15 -12.87
CA ILE A 129 8.72 -9.65 -13.78
C ILE A 129 8.63 -10.32 -15.15
N ASP A 130 8.54 -11.65 -15.17
CA ASP A 130 8.48 -12.41 -16.42
C ASP A 130 7.23 -12.04 -17.23
N MET A 131 6.07 -11.96 -16.58
CA MET A 131 4.82 -11.54 -17.22
C MET A 131 4.91 -10.14 -17.84
N VAL A 132 5.55 -9.18 -17.17
CA VAL A 132 5.72 -7.81 -17.69
C VAL A 132 6.67 -7.79 -18.88
N ARG A 133 7.75 -8.57 -18.82
CA ARG A 133 8.72 -8.70 -19.92
C ARG A 133 8.15 -9.41 -21.13
N ASP A 134 7.36 -10.46 -20.93
CA ASP A 134 6.66 -11.18 -22.00
C ASP A 134 5.66 -10.28 -22.74
N ALA A 135 5.11 -9.28 -22.05
CA ALA A 135 4.28 -8.23 -22.64
C ALA A 135 5.06 -7.14 -23.39
N GLY A 136 6.40 -7.23 -23.45
CA GLY A 136 7.28 -6.27 -24.10
C GLY A 136 7.51 -4.98 -23.30
N ASP A 137 7.36 -5.03 -21.99
CA ASP A 137 7.48 -3.90 -21.07
C ASP A 137 8.49 -4.22 -19.95
N ASP A 138 8.82 -3.25 -19.10
CA ASP A 138 9.73 -3.44 -17.96
C ASP A 138 9.37 -2.55 -16.76
N PHE A 139 10.07 -2.74 -15.64
CA PHE A 139 10.00 -1.86 -14.49
C PHE A 139 11.12 -0.81 -14.54
N ASP A 140 10.79 0.46 -14.27
CA ASP A 140 11.81 1.54 -14.19
C ASP A 140 12.74 1.33 -12.99
N LYS A 141 12.22 0.71 -11.92
CA LYS A 141 12.96 0.35 -10.71
C LYS A 141 12.53 -1.00 -10.15
N THR A 142 13.51 -1.75 -9.69
CA THR A 142 13.34 -3.05 -9.06
C THR A 142 14.02 -3.02 -7.70
N TYR A 143 13.27 -3.28 -6.64
CA TYR A 143 13.80 -3.37 -5.28
C TYR A 143 13.72 -4.80 -4.77
N CYS A 144 14.85 -5.41 -4.39
CA CYS A 144 14.85 -6.74 -3.80
C CYS A 144 16.10 -6.97 -2.95
N PRO A 145 16.12 -8.04 -2.12
CA PRO A 145 17.34 -8.44 -1.42
C PRO A 145 18.48 -8.72 -2.39
N ALA A 146 19.69 -8.25 -2.08
CA ALA A 146 20.86 -8.47 -2.93
C ALA A 146 21.17 -9.96 -3.15
N VAL A 147 20.78 -10.84 -2.20
CA VAL A 147 20.98 -12.30 -2.29
C VAL A 147 20.19 -12.95 -3.44
N TRP A 148 19.19 -12.29 -4.00
CA TRP A 148 18.46 -12.79 -5.17
C TRP A 148 19.21 -12.58 -6.49
N ASP A 149 20.31 -11.82 -6.50
CA ASP A 149 21.19 -11.58 -7.66
C ASP A 149 20.43 -11.14 -8.92
N ILE A 150 19.43 -10.28 -8.74
CA ILE A 150 18.62 -9.76 -9.85
C ILE A 150 19.34 -8.55 -10.48
N PRO A 151 19.59 -8.57 -11.79
CA PRO A 151 20.26 -7.47 -12.49
C PRO A 151 19.56 -6.12 -12.28
N ASP A 152 20.36 -5.07 -12.13
CA ASP A 152 19.92 -3.67 -11.99
C ASP A 152 18.95 -3.39 -10.83
N SER A 153 18.82 -4.34 -9.89
CA SER A 153 18.01 -4.19 -8.69
C SER A 153 18.74 -3.42 -7.58
N GLU A 154 17.97 -2.75 -6.73
CA GLU A 154 18.47 -2.03 -5.56
C GLU A 154 17.89 -2.62 -4.27
N GLU A 155 18.68 -2.66 -3.20
CA GLU A 155 18.15 -3.07 -1.89
C GLU A 155 17.61 -1.85 -1.13
N LEU A 156 16.33 -1.90 -0.76
CA LEU A 156 15.70 -0.87 0.09
C LEU A 156 15.18 -1.49 1.40
N SER A 157 15.86 -1.19 2.50
CA SER A 157 15.42 -1.66 3.82
C SER A 157 14.24 -0.86 4.37
N LEU A 158 13.20 -1.56 4.85
CA LEU A 158 12.08 -0.92 5.54
C LEU A 158 12.50 -0.18 6.82
N THR A 159 13.60 -0.59 7.46
CA THR A 159 14.16 0.15 8.60
C THR A 159 14.72 1.50 8.16
N SER A 160 15.45 1.54 7.04
CA SER A 160 15.95 2.79 6.45
C SER A 160 14.80 3.68 6.00
N VAL A 161 13.73 3.11 5.44
CA VAL A 161 12.51 3.83 5.10
C VAL A 161 11.93 4.54 6.32
N VAL A 162 11.71 3.84 7.44
CA VAL A 162 11.09 4.42 8.65
C VAL A 162 11.97 5.47 9.34
N THR A 163 13.28 5.28 9.30
CA THR A 163 14.25 6.22 9.91
C THR A 163 14.59 7.40 9.02
N GLY A 164 14.26 7.32 7.73
CA GLY A 164 14.48 8.36 6.74
C GLY A 164 13.68 9.64 7.05
N LYS A 165 14.27 10.79 6.68
CA LYS A 165 13.65 12.12 6.86
C LYS A 165 12.31 12.24 6.16
N GLU A 166 12.17 11.55 5.03
CA GLU A 166 10.98 11.56 4.19
C GLU A 166 9.79 10.79 4.80
N PHE A 167 10.03 9.87 5.74
CA PHE A 167 8.97 9.03 6.31
C PHE A 167 7.84 9.83 6.93
N LYS A 168 8.17 10.82 7.78
CA LYS A 168 7.15 11.59 8.50
C LYS A 168 6.22 12.36 7.57
N LYS A 169 6.73 12.83 6.44
CA LYS A 169 5.98 13.60 5.43
C LYS A 169 5.17 12.70 4.50
N ASN A 170 5.70 11.51 4.21
CA ASN A 170 5.20 10.63 3.17
C ASN A 170 4.42 9.41 3.68
N LYS A 171 4.36 9.19 5.00
CA LYS A 171 3.55 8.11 5.58
C LYS A 171 2.09 8.22 5.19
N SER A 172 1.54 7.11 4.73
CA SER A 172 0.14 7.01 4.33
C SER A 172 -0.63 6.24 5.39
N LEU A 173 -1.65 6.86 5.98
CA LEU A 173 -2.33 6.34 7.17
C LEU A 173 -3.76 5.94 6.86
N LEU A 174 -4.20 4.81 7.44
CA LEU A 174 -5.60 4.42 7.41
C LEU A 174 -6.49 5.47 8.06
N ARG A 175 -7.65 5.68 7.44
CA ARG A 175 -8.72 6.58 7.83
C ARG A 175 -10.02 5.80 7.91
N SER A 176 -10.91 6.26 8.79
CA SER A 176 -12.28 5.75 8.82
C SER A 176 -13.18 6.54 7.87
N PHE A 177 -14.09 5.84 7.20
CA PHE A 177 -15.13 6.46 6.40
C PHE A 177 -16.14 7.27 7.22
N SER A 178 -16.36 6.91 8.49
CA SER A 178 -17.32 7.62 9.36
C SER A 178 -16.81 8.98 9.86
N GLY A 179 -15.53 9.29 9.65
CA GLY A 179 -14.94 10.51 10.22
C GLY A 179 -14.91 10.49 11.75
N PHE A 180 -14.21 11.47 12.33
CA PHE A 180 -14.26 11.78 13.76
C PHE A 180 -15.65 12.37 14.11
N ASP A 181 -16.67 11.53 14.27
CA ASP A 181 -17.98 11.94 14.81
C ASP A 181 -17.95 12.25 16.34
N PHE A 182 -16.77 12.54 16.91
CA PHE A 182 -16.62 12.91 18.33
C PHE A 182 -16.77 14.42 18.59
N LEU A 183 -16.96 15.25 17.55
CA LEU A 183 -17.06 16.71 17.65
C LEU A 183 -18.41 17.30 17.20
N LYS A 184 -19.45 16.49 17.07
CA LYS A 184 -20.81 17.02 17.30
C LYS A 184 -21.01 17.16 18.80
N LYS A 185 -20.40 18.22 19.37
CA LYS A 185 -20.83 18.78 20.66
C LYS A 185 -22.34 18.84 20.63
N GLU A 186 -22.97 18.18 21.59
CA GLU A 186 -24.34 18.45 21.99
C GLU A 186 -24.54 19.97 21.99
N LYS A 187 -25.27 20.48 21.01
CA LYS A 187 -25.94 21.76 21.19
C LYS A 187 -26.97 21.48 22.27
N LYS A 188 -26.62 21.76 23.52
CA LYS A 188 -27.58 21.88 24.61
C LYS A 188 -28.68 22.82 24.12
N ALA A 189 -29.88 22.28 24.02
CA ALA A 189 -31.08 23.09 23.96
C ALA A 189 -31.17 23.88 25.27
N PHE A 190 -31.24 25.21 25.15
CA PHE A 190 -31.82 26.10 26.14
C PHE A 190 -33.05 26.72 25.48
#